data_AF-A0A6I0ERH2-F1
#
_entry.id   AF-A0A6I0ERH2-F1
#
_cell.length_a   1.000
_cell.length_b   1.000
_cell.length_c   1.000
_cell.angle_alpha   90.00
_cell.angle_beta   90.00
_cell.angle_gamma   90.00
#
_symmetry.space_group_name_H-M   'P 1'
#
loop_
_entity.id
_entity.type
_entity.pdbx_description
1 polymer ?
#
loop_
_entity_poly.entity_id
_entity_poly.type
_entity_poly.pdbx_seq_one_letter_code
_entity_poly.pdbx_strand_id
1 'polypeptide(L)'
;MSTRKWLIVGALLATAVVASGAMAQDKDQPTPMMGPGMMGHGMMGQMPMMGNMPMGMMGRGMMGPGMMIGHGPMMEGQLTYLKAELGITDAQMEAWNAYVEAVKARAATMQGMHASMMQAMQSGTALQRMEAHTQAMQSMVDSMKAIRPATEALYEVLTDEQKKKADLLLGNGCCMM
;
A
#
# COMPACT_ATOMS: atom_id res chain seq x y z
N MET A 1 11.83 40.21 -10.46
CA MET A 1 13.24 40.01 -10.84
C MET A 1 14.09 39.90 -9.59
N SER A 2 14.91 38.84 -9.51
CA SER A 2 16.17 38.72 -8.75
C SER A 2 16.26 37.44 -7.90
N THR A 3 16.37 36.34 -8.64
CA THR A 3 16.99 35.07 -8.26
C THR A 3 18.42 35.27 -7.77
N ARG A 4 18.82 34.68 -6.63
CA ARG A 4 20.24 34.53 -6.26
C ARG A 4 20.67 33.06 -6.39
N LYS A 5 21.38 32.83 -7.48
CA LYS A 5 22.10 31.62 -7.87
C LYS A 5 23.37 31.54 -7.02
N TRP A 6 23.68 30.36 -6.47
CA TRP A 6 25.02 30.02 -5.99
C TRP A 6 25.57 28.88 -6.87
N LEU A 7 26.63 29.21 -7.61
CA LEU A 7 27.49 28.33 -8.39
C LEU A 7 28.90 28.48 -7.80
N ILE A 8 29.55 27.42 -7.31
CA ILE A 8 31.02 27.15 -7.31
C ILE A 8 31.18 25.62 -7.11
N VAL A 9 31.56 24.81 -8.13
CA VAL A 9 32.92 24.26 -8.45
C VAL A 9 33.56 23.53 -7.25
N GLY A 10 34.06 22.29 -7.25
CA GLY A 10 34.42 21.28 -8.23
C GLY A 10 35.61 20.48 -7.66
N ALA A 11 35.60 19.13 -7.64
CA ALA A 11 36.81 18.30 -7.44
C ALA A 11 36.56 16.79 -7.71
N LEU A 12 37.11 16.32 -8.83
CA LEU A 12 37.93 15.11 -9.04
C LEU A 12 37.44 13.70 -8.57
N LEU A 13 36.98 12.94 -9.57
CA LEU A 13 37.33 11.56 -9.96
C LEU A 13 38.18 10.68 -9.03
N ALA A 14 37.64 9.50 -8.69
CA ALA A 14 38.36 8.23 -8.70
C ALA A 14 37.41 7.05 -8.94
N THR A 15 37.32 6.58 -10.19
CA THR A 15 36.73 5.30 -10.56
C THR A 15 37.78 4.20 -10.42
N ALA A 16 37.56 3.23 -9.53
CA ALA A 16 38.32 2.00 -9.50
C ALA A 16 37.61 0.95 -10.37
N VAL A 17 38.18 0.68 -11.55
CA VAL A 17 37.88 -0.49 -12.38
C VAL A 17 38.69 -1.67 -11.82
N VAL A 18 38.03 -2.78 -11.50
CA VAL A 18 38.73 -4.05 -11.24
C VAL A 18 38.42 -5.00 -12.40
N ALA A 19 39.50 -5.51 -12.98
CA ALA A 19 39.58 -6.15 -14.28
C ALA A 19 38.81 -7.47 -14.40
N SER A 20 38.27 -7.68 -15.59
CA SER A 20 37.71 -8.93 -16.09
C SER A 20 38.78 -10.02 -16.22
N GLY A 21 38.55 -11.19 -15.62
CA GLY A 21 39.17 -12.45 -16.00
C GLY A 21 38.25 -13.19 -16.97
N ALA A 22 38.75 -13.51 -18.16
CA ALA A 22 38.00 -14.12 -19.24
C ALA A 22 38.34 -15.61 -19.44
N MET A 23 37.32 -16.36 -19.88
CA MET A 23 37.33 -17.60 -20.67
C MET A 23 37.90 -18.89 -20.07
N ALA A 24 37.00 -19.87 -19.87
CA ALA A 24 37.18 -21.20 -20.42
C ALA A 24 35.80 -21.81 -20.73
N GLN A 25 35.53 -21.98 -22.01
CA GLN A 25 34.31 -22.53 -22.60
C GLN A 25 34.66 -23.97 -22.98
N ASP A 26 34.13 -24.96 -22.25
CA ASP A 26 34.19 -26.36 -22.69
C ASP A 26 32.82 -26.78 -23.25
N LYS A 27 32.92 -27.49 -24.36
CA LYS A 27 31.88 -27.90 -25.28
C LYS A 27 31.19 -29.13 -24.71
N ASP A 28 29.90 -29.25 -24.95
CA ASP A 28 29.32 -30.39 -25.69
C ASP A 28 27.79 -30.35 -25.57
N GLN A 29 27.15 -30.04 -26.69
CA GLN A 29 25.81 -30.55 -26.97
C GLN A 29 25.97 -31.93 -27.61
N PRO A 30 25.07 -32.86 -27.28
CA PRO A 30 24.14 -33.26 -28.33
C PRO A 30 22.70 -33.47 -27.80
N THR A 31 21.72 -32.89 -28.52
CA THR A 31 20.33 -33.42 -28.61
C THR A 31 20.33 -34.69 -29.48
N PRO A 32 19.36 -35.63 -29.45
CA PRO A 32 17.92 -35.44 -29.18
C PRO A 32 17.27 -36.61 -28.38
N MET A 33 15.94 -36.61 -28.18
CA MET A 33 15.02 -37.75 -28.43
C MET A 33 13.66 -37.57 -27.73
N MET A 34 12.60 -37.92 -28.47
CA MET A 34 11.18 -37.82 -28.16
C MET A 34 10.65 -39.10 -27.45
N GLY A 35 9.88 -38.95 -26.35
CA GLY A 35 8.86 -39.89 -25.80
C GLY A 35 9.22 -41.39 -25.66
N PRO A 36 8.30 -42.34 -25.35
CA PRO A 36 6.97 -42.31 -24.71
C PRO A 36 6.91 -43.21 -23.44
N GLY A 37 5.77 -43.28 -22.75
CA GLY A 37 5.64 -43.86 -21.38
C GLY A 37 5.65 -45.39 -21.21
N MET A 38 5.60 -45.84 -19.94
CA MET A 38 5.11 -47.14 -19.43
C MET A 38 5.25 -47.14 -17.89
N MET A 39 4.15 -47.18 -17.14
CA MET A 39 3.61 -48.35 -16.41
C MET A 39 4.60 -49.16 -15.55
N GLY A 40 4.31 -49.18 -14.23
CA GLY A 40 4.24 -50.43 -13.46
C GLY A 40 5.29 -50.66 -12.38
N HIS A 41 4.88 -51.43 -11.37
CA HIS A 41 5.61 -51.98 -10.20
C HIS A 41 5.70 -51.01 -9.00
N GLY A 42 4.98 -51.15 -7.89
CA GLY A 42 4.32 -52.31 -7.29
C GLY A 42 4.71 -52.37 -5.82
N MET A 43 3.94 -51.73 -4.94
CA MET A 43 3.97 -52.00 -3.48
C MET A 43 2.60 -51.70 -2.87
N MET A 44 1.72 -52.70 -2.93
CA MET A 44 0.48 -52.78 -2.16
C MET A 44 0.81 -53.34 -0.78
N GLY A 45 0.73 -52.50 0.25
CA GLY A 45 0.75 -52.88 1.65
C GLY A 45 -0.46 -52.29 2.36
N GLN A 46 -1.54 -53.07 2.42
CA GLN A 46 -2.71 -52.99 3.30
C GLN A 46 -2.67 -51.89 4.40
N MET A 47 -3.51 -50.86 4.28
CA MET A 47 -4.10 -50.17 5.44
C MET A 47 -5.58 -49.84 5.16
N PRO A 48 -6.51 -50.15 6.09
CA PRO A 48 -7.95 -50.15 5.83
C PRO A 48 -8.56 -48.75 5.87
N MET A 49 -9.64 -48.62 5.11
CA MET A 49 -10.57 -47.50 5.06
C MET A 49 -11.00 -47.01 6.46
N MET A 50 -10.60 -45.80 6.80
CA MET A 50 -11.19 -44.95 7.83
C MET A 50 -11.43 -43.60 7.13
N GLY A 51 -12.63 -43.28 6.69
CA GLY A 51 -13.71 -42.88 7.59
C GLY A 51 -13.69 -41.35 7.74
N ASN A 52 -14.47 -40.67 6.91
CA ASN A 52 -15.08 -39.37 7.24
C ASN A 52 -14.14 -38.17 7.51
N MET A 53 -13.38 -37.73 6.52
CA MET A 53 -12.86 -36.35 6.48
C MET A 53 -13.67 -35.54 5.46
N PRO A 54 -14.45 -34.53 5.87
CA PRO A 54 -15.13 -33.67 4.91
C PRO A 54 -14.10 -32.89 4.09
N MET A 55 -13.95 -33.29 2.84
CA MET A 55 -13.36 -32.48 1.76
C MET A 55 -14.22 -31.22 1.58
N GLY A 56 -13.98 -30.20 2.40
CA GLY A 56 -14.84 -29.02 2.42
C GLY A 56 -14.38 -27.88 3.31
N MET A 57 -13.08 -27.59 3.41
CA MET A 57 -12.64 -26.35 4.09
C MET A 57 -11.24 -25.86 3.69
N MET A 58 -10.88 -25.91 2.41
CA MET A 58 -9.66 -25.27 1.90
C MET A 58 -9.98 -24.34 0.72
N GLY A 59 -11.01 -23.50 0.90
CA GLY A 59 -11.48 -22.57 -0.14
C GLY A 59 -12.44 -21.49 0.36
N ARG A 60 -12.56 -21.30 1.68
CA ARG A 60 -13.19 -20.09 2.23
C ARG A 60 -12.10 -19.08 2.49
N GLY A 61 -12.13 -18.01 1.71
CA GLY A 61 -11.21 -16.89 1.81
C GLY A 61 -10.96 -16.50 3.26
N MET A 62 -9.68 -16.30 3.55
CA MET A 62 -9.17 -15.60 4.71
C MET A 62 -9.52 -14.11 4.60
N MET A 63 -10.81 -13.80 4.52
CA MET A 63 -11.41 -12.48 4.59
C MET A 63 -12.63 -12.63 5.48
N GLY A 64 -12.38 -12.69 6.79
CA GLY A 64 -13.43 -12.59 7.79
C GLY A 64 -14.19 -11.27 7.64
N PRO A 65 -15.51 -11.24 7.85
CA PRO A 65 -16.35 -10.05 7.68
C PRO A 65 -16.16 -9.00 8.79
N GLY A 66 -14.91 -8.60 9.09
CA GLY A 66 -14.59 -7.78 10.25
C GLY A 66 -13.42 -6.80 10.10
N MET A 67 -12.71 -6.75 8.96
CA MET A 67 -11.73 -5.67 8.70
C MET A 67 -12.39 -4.46 8.03
N MET A 68 -13.64 -4.20 8.36
CA MET A 68 -14.26 -2.89 8.17
C MET A 68 -13.71 -2.02 9.29
N ILE A 69 -12.50 -1.49 9.09
CA ILE A 69 -11.83 -0.57 10.01
C ILE A 69 -12.88 0.45 10.46
N GLY A 70 -13.27 0.41 11.73
CA GLY A 70 -14.25 1.35 12.28
C GLY A 70 -13.61 2.74 12.31
N HIS A 71 -14.05 3.63 11.43
CA HIS A 71 -13.44 4.92 11.09
C HIS A 71 -13.58 6.01 12.18
N GLY A 72 -13.95 5.66 13.42
CA GLY A 72 -14.22 6.61 14.51
C GLY A 72 -13.13 6.60 15.58
N PRO A 73 -13.24 5.75 16.62
CA PRO A 73 -12.29 5.73 17.75
C PRO A 73 -10.86 5.37 17.34
N MET A 74 -10.68 4.66 16.22
CA MET A 74 -9.36 4.36 15.67
C MET A 74 -8.68 5.61 15.09
N MET A 75 -9.44 6.55 14.51
CA MET A 75 -8.87 7.72 13.82
C MET A 75 -8.28 8.73 14.80
N GLU A 76 -8.95 8.99 15.93
CA GLU A 76 -8.40 9.86 16.99
C GLU A 76 -7.14 9.26 17.63
N GLY A 77 -7.11 7.93 17.82
CA GLY A 77 -5.93 7.20 18.29
C GLY A 77 -4.77 7.29 17.29
N GLN A 78 -5.05 7.13 15.99
CA GLN A 78 -4.06 7.28 14.92
C GLN A 78 -3.50 8.69 14.84
N LEU A 79 -4.34 9.72 14.94
CA LEU A 79 -3.89 11.12 14.94
C LEU A 79 -3.05 11.43 16.18
N THR A 80 -3.42 10.88 17.34
CA THR A 80 -2.63 11.03 18.58
C THR A 80 -1.26 10.38 18.45
N TYR A 81 -1.21 9.16 17.92
CA TYR A 81 0.03 8.45 17.62
C TYR A 81 0.90 9.24 16.64
N LEU A 82 0.31 9.69 15.53
CA LEU A 82 1.00 10.45 14.50
C LEU A 82 1.57 11.76 15.05
N LYS A 83 0.82 12.48 15.89
CA LYS A 83 1.29 13.70 16.57
C LYS A 83 2.53 13.41 17.42
N ALA A 84 2.51 12.33 18.18
CA ALA A 84 3.59 11.93 19.06
C ALA A 84 4.83 11.49 18.28
N GLU A 85 4.67 10.66 17.24
CA GLU A 85 5.76 10.18 16.40
C GLU A 85 6.45 11.31 15.64
N LEU A 86 5.65 12.21 15.04
CA LEU A 86 6.18 13.43 14.40
C LEU A 86 6.78 14.40 15.41
N GLY A 87 6.51 14.25 16.71
CA GLY A 87 7.02 15.15 17.74
C GLY A 87 6.58 16.58 17.51
N ILE A 88 5.29 16.79 17.19
CA ILE A 88 4.74 18.12 16.89
C ILE A 88 4.96 19.06 18.09
N THR A 89 5.57 20.21 17.82
CA THR A 89 5.85 21.25 18.82
C THR A 89 4.72 22.27 18.91
N ASP A 90 4.73 23.13 19.94
CA ASP A 90 3.74 24.20 20.10
C ASP A 90 3.74 25.18 18.92
N ALA A 91 4.91 25.46 18.36
CA ALA A 91 5.06 26.31 17.17
C ALA A 91 4.42 25.70 15.90
N GLN A 92 4.21 24.38 15.87
CA GLN A 92 3.64 23.66 14.74
C GLN A 92 2.16 23.30 14.95
N MET A 93 1.60 23.63 16.12
CA MET A 93 0.27 23.15 16.53
C MET A 93 -0.85 23.67 15.63
N GLU A 94 -0.72 24.89 15.11
CA GLU A 94 -1.70 25.47 14.18
C GLU A 94 -1.79 24.66 12.87
N ALA A 95 -0.64 24.39 12.23
CA ALA A 95 -0.58 23.58 11.01
C ALA A 95 -1.04 22.14 11.25
N TRP A 96 -0.69 21.57 12.41
CA TRP A 96 -1.16 20.25 12.83
C TRP A 96 -2.68 20.19 12.97
N ASN A 97 -3.29 21.19 13.61
CA ASN A 97 -4.75 21.24 13.78
C ASN A 97 -5.46 21.38 12.43
N ALA A 98 -4.92 22.19 11.50
CA ALA A 98 -5.46 22.30 10.15
C ALA A 98 -5.41 20.95 9.40
N TYR A 99 -4.30 20.21 9.53
CA TYR A 99 -4.19 18.85 9.00
C TYR A 99 -5.22 17.90 9.60
N VAL A 100 -5.39 17.91 10.94
CA VAL A 100 -6.39 17.08 11.64
C VAL A 100 -7.79 17.33 11.13
N GLU A 101 -8.19 18.60 10.96
CA GLU A 101 -9.53 18.94 10.46
C GLU A 101 -9.72 18.48 9.01
N ALA A 102 -8.69 18.60 8.16
CA ALA A 102 -8.73 18.09 6.80
C ALA A 102 -8.86 16.55 6.74
N VAL A 103 -8.16 15.82 7.62
CA VAL A 103 -8.28 14.35 7.76
C VAL A 103 -9.70 13.96 8.19
N LYS A 104 -10.26 14.65 9.19
CA LYS A 104 -11.64 14.37 9.66
C LYS A 104 -12.68 14.63 8.57
N ALA A 105 -12.54 15.72 7.83
CA ALA A 105 -13.43 16.04 6.70
C ALA A 105 -13.36 14.96 5.60
N ARG A 106 -12.14 14.48 5.29
CA ARG A 106 -11.93 13.33 4.39
C ARG A 106 -12.62 12.08 4.92
N ALA A 107 -12.45 11.74 6.20
CA ALA A 107 -13.06 10.56 6.81
C ALA A 107 -14.59 10.58 6.69
N ALA A 108 -15.23 11.72 6.95
CA ALA A 108 -16.67 11.89 6.78
C ALA A 108 -17.12 11.66 5.31
N THR A 109 -16.34 12.17 4.35
CA THR A 109 -16.60 11.97 2.91
C THR A 109 -16.51 10.48 2.54
N MET A 110 -15.47 9.78 3.03
CA MET A 110 -15.28 8.35 2.75
C MET A 110 -16.36 7.47 3.41
N GLN A 111 -16.85 7.83 4.59
CA GLN A 111 -17.98 7.15 5.23
C GLN A 111 -19.26 7.23 4.38
N GLY A 112 -19.60 8.42 3.87
CA GLY A 112 -20.77 8.61 3.00
C GLY A 112 -20.65 7.85 1.67
N MET A 113 -19.44 7.85 1.08
CA MET A 113 -19.12 7.07 -0.11
C MET A 113 -19.29 5.56 0.14
N HIS A 114 -18.79 5.07 1.28
CA HIS A 114 -18.90 3.66 1.64
C HIS A 114 -20.37 3.20 1.77
N ALA A 115 -21.22 4.00 2.43
CA ALA A 115 -22.65 3.70 2.55
C ALA A 115 -23.34 3.62 1.17
N SER A 116 -23.04 4.57 0.28
CA SER A 116 -23.60 4.62 -1.07
C SER A 116 -23.18 3.42 -1.93
N MET A 117 -21.90 3.05 -1.84
CA MET A 117 -21.36 1.85 -2.50
C MET A 117 -22.04 0.57 -2.00
N MET A 118 -22.18 0.41 -0.68
CA MET A 118 -22.81 -0.76 -0.08
C MET A 118 -24.27 -0.92 -0.52
N GLN A 119 -25.00 0.19 -0.67
CA GLN A 119 -26.38 0.15 -1.17
C GLN A 119 -26.46 -0.29 -2.64
N ALA A 120 -25.58 0.26 -3.50
CA ALA A 120 -25.52 -0.10 -4.91
C ALA A 120 -25.12 -1.58 -5.10
N MET A 121 -24.23 -2.10 -4.25
CA MET A 121 -23.83 -3.52 -4.29
C MET A 121 -24.96 -4.47 -3.90
N GLN A 122 -25.76 -4.13 -2.88
CA GLN A 122 -26.82 -5.00 -2.39
C GLN A 122 -28.05 -5.05 -3.30
N SER A 123 -28.42 -3.93 -3.92
CA SER A 123 -29.72 -3.77 -4.58
C SER A 123 -29.68 -3.19 -5.99
N GLY A 124 -28.51 -2.74 -6.45
CA GLY A 124 -28.37 -2.10 -7.76
C GLY A 124 -28.35 -3.07 -8.94
N THR A 125 -28.61 -2.55 -10.13
CA THR A 125 -28.29 -3.20 -11.41
C THR A 125 -26.77 -3.20 -11.65
N ALA A 126 -26.32 -3.92 -12.68
CA ALA A 126 -24.91 -3.91 -13.07
C ALA A 126 -24.41 -2.49 -13.44
N LEU A 127 -25.23 -1.71 -14.17
CA LEU A 127 -24.90 -0.34 -14.54
C LEU A 127 -24.81 0.59 -13.31
N GLN A 128 -25.74 0.45 -12.35
CA GLN A 128 -25.70 1.23 -11.11
C GLN A 128 -24.48 0.91 -10.25
N ARG A 129 -24.05 -0.36 -10.20
CA ARG A 129 -22.79 -0.74 -9.53
C ARG A 129 -21.57 -0.12 -10.20
N MET A 130 -21.52 -0.12 -11.54
CA MET A 130 -20.43 0.52 -12.30
C MET A 130 -20.38 2.03 -12.05
N GLU A 131 -21.55 2.69 -12.02
CA GLU A 131 -21.65 4.12 -11.71
C GLU A 131 -21.19 4.41 -10.27
N ALA A 132 -21.64 3.63 -9.29
CA ALA A 132 -21.21 3.78 -7.90
C ALA A 132 -19.69 3.62 -7.75
N HIS A 133 -19.07 2.66 -8.46
CA HIS A 133 -17.61 2.54 -8.50
C HIS A 133 -16.92 3.75 -9.09
N THR A 134 -17.46 4.30 -10.18
CA THR A 134 -16.90 5.50 -10.83
C THR A 134 -16.96 6.70 -9.88
N GLN A 135 -18.10 6.92 -9.23
CA GLN A 135 -18.28 7.99 -8.25
C GLN A 135 -17.39 7.82 -7.03
N ALA A 136 -17.19 6.59 -6.56
CA ALA A 136 -16.28 6.32 -5.45
C ALA A 136 -14.83 6.65 -5.82
N MET A 137 -14.35 6.24 -7.01
CA MET A 137 -13.02 6.60 -7.48
C MET A 137 -12.83 8.11 -7.62
N GLN A 138 -13.83 8.80 -8.16
CA GLN A 138 -13.82 10.26 -8.28
C GLN A 138 -13.75 10.92 -6.89
N SER A 139 -14.56 10.46 -5.94
CA SER A 139 -14.58 10.97 -4.57
C SER A 139 -13.26 10.74 -3.84
N MET A 140 -12.60 9.60 -4.06
CA MET A 140 -11.26 9.34 -3.51
C MET A 140 -10.24 10.32 -4.06
N VAL A 141 -10.25 10.59 -5.37
CA VAL A 141 -9.33 11.57 -5.99
C VAL A 141 -9.58 12.97 -5.45
N ASP A 142 -10.83 13.41 -5.36
CA ASP A 142 -11.15 14.76 -4.91
C ASP A 142 -10.85 14.94 -3.42
N SER A 143 -11.06 13.90 -2.61
CA SER A 143 -10.64 13.84 -1.21
C SER A 143 -9.12 13.99 -1.06
N MET A 144 -8.33 13.32 -1.91
CA MET A 144 -6.87 13.47 -1.90
C MET A 144 -6.41 14.87 -2.31
N LYS A 145 -7.09 15.51 -3.28
CA LYS A 145 -6.83 16.91 -3.64
C LYS A 145 -7.18 17.86 -2.50
N ALA A 146 -8.24 17.58 -1.75
CA ALA A 146 -8.71 18.44 -0.66
C ALA A 146 -7.77 18.41 0.57
N ILE A 147 -7.20 17.25 0.91
CA ILE A 147 -6.27 17.15 2.05
C ILE A 147 -4.86 17.66 1.72
N ARG A 148 -4.45 17.60 0.45
CA ARG A 148 -3.09 17.94 0.02
C ARG A 148 -2.59 19.31 0.51
N PRO A 149 -3.34 20.43 0.40
CA PRO A 149 -2.87 21.73 0.89
C PRO A 149 -2.57 21.75 2.39
N ALA A 150 -3.39 21.07 3.21
CA ALA A 150 -3.17 21.00 4.65
C ALA A 150 -1.93 20.15 4.98
N THR A 151 -1.70 19.07 4.23
CA THR A 151 -0.48 18.25 4.33
C THR A 151 0.77 19.03 3.92
N GLU A 152 0.69 19.82 2.83
CA GLU A 152 1.79 20.69 2.38
C GLU A 152 2.13 21.74 3.43
N ALA A 153 1.13 22.44 3.98
CA ALA A 153 1.31 23.42 5.05
C ALA A 153 1.92 22.81 6.32
N LEU A 154 1.50 21.59 6.70
CA LEU A 154 2.14 20.86 7.78
C LEU A 154 3.61 20.58 7.45
N TYR A 155 3.89 20.05 6.26
CA TYR A 155 5.26 19.75 5.83
C TYR A 155 6.20 20.95 5.87
N GLU A 156 5.71 22.14 5.49
CA GLU A 156 6.53 23.35 5.47
C GLU A 156 7.07 23.74 6.85
N VAL A 157 6.27 23.53 7.91
CA VAL A 157 6.66 23.88 9.28
C VAL A 157 7.45 22.79 10.01
N LEU A 158 7.55 21.58 9.43
CA LEU A 158 8.32 20.47 10.00
C LEU A 158 9.83 20.67 9.83
N THR A 159 10.60 20.23 10.83
CA THR A 159 12.06 20.12 10.72
C THR A 159 12.45 18.98 9.79
N ASP A 160 13.71 18.94 9.33
CA ASP A 160 14.19 17.89 8.44
C ASP A 160 14.07 16.47 9.04
N GLU A 161 14.23 16.34 10.36
CA GLU A 161 14.04 15.06 11.06
C GLU A 161 12.57 14.66 11.08
N GLN A 162 11.66 15.60 11.32
CA GLN A 162 10.22 15.35 11.31
C GLN A 162 9.70 15.03 9.90
N LYS A 163 10.24 15.69 8.86
CA LYS A 163 9.91 15.40 7.45
C LYS A 163 10.26 13.96 7.08
N LYS A 164 11.42 13.45 7.48
CA LYS A 164 11.79 12.04 7.27
C LYS A 164 10.79 11.07 7.91
N LYS A 165 10.28 11.40 9.10
CA LYS A 165 9.21 10.61 9.73
C LYS A 165 7.88 10.77 8.99
N ALA A 166 7.55 11.99 8.57
CA ALA A 166 6.34 12.28 7.80
C ALA A 166 6.32 11.53 6.45
N ASP A 167 7.46 11.38 5.78
CA ASP A 167 7.57 10.64 4.51
C ASP A 167 7.16 9.17 4.69
N LEU A 168 7.45 8.60 5.86
CA LEU A 168 7.11 7.22 6.21
C LEU A 168 5.66 7.09 6.71
N LEU A 169 5.15 8.10 7.42
CA LEU A 169 3.89 8.01 8.15
C LEU A 169 2.68 8.59 7.39
N LEU A 170 2.86 9.67 6.63
CA LEU A 170 1.77 10.36 5.93
C LEU A 170 1.50 9.75 4.54
N GLY A 171 2.50 9.12 3.91
CA GLY A 171 2.39 8.54 2.56
C GLY A 171 2.11 7.04 2.51
N ASN A 172 2.52 6.27 3.51
CA ASN A 172 2.58 4.81 3.42
C ASN A 172 1.63 4.05 4.37
N GLY A 173 0.83 4.71 5.21
CA GLY A 173 -0.11 3.98 6.07
C GLY A 173 -0.99 4.83 6.98
N CYS A 174 -2.08 4.22 7.44
CA CYS A 174 -3.08 4.71 8.39
C CYS A 174 -4.00 5.86 7.94
N CYS A 175 -3.49 6.97 7.42
CA CYS A 175 -4.30 8.18 7.21
C CYS A 175 -4.90 8.33 5.79
N MET A 176 -4.40 7.52 4.85
CA MET A 176 -4.77 7.59 3.44
C MET A 176 -5.78 6.51 2.99
N MET A 177 -6.09 5.51 3.83
CA MET A 177 -7.26 4.63 3.65
C MET A 177 -8.50 5.23 4.31
#